data_AF-A0AAW5N9Y6-F1
#
_entry.id   AF-A0AAW5N9Y6-F1
#
_cell.length_a   1.000
_cell.length_b   1.000
_cell.length_c   1.000
_cell.angle_alpha   90.00
_cell.angle_beta   90.00
_cell.angle_gamma   90.00
#
_symmetry.space_group_name_H-M   'P 1'
#
loop_
_entity.id
_entity.type
_entity.pdbx_description
1 polymer ?
#
loop_
_entity_poly.entity_id
_entity_poly.type
_entity_poly.pdbx_seq_one_letter_code
_entity_poly.pdbx_strand_id
1 'polypeptide(L)'
;MTKEDIEKAAGDYSGSILGFTDNKSVMEKHKAFADGAQWRINSVWHDVEELPKQGSLIAVFDGNDMHLWRAEDIENVIDGRIRVISITVKECFIMQHIIKWAYVKDLMPNMEERK
;
A
#
# COMPACT_ATOMS: atom_id res chain seq x y z
N MET A 1 -11.06 2.14 -0.68
CA MET A 1 -11.61 2.43 -2.03
C MET A 1 -11.82 1.10 -2.72
N THR A 2 -13.07 0.80 -3.06
CA THR A 2 -13.47 -0.41 -3.78
C THR A 2 -13.32 -0.20 -5.29
N LYS A 3 -13.43 -1.28 -6.07
CA LYS A 3 -13.51 -1.16 -7.54
C LYS A 3 -14.69 -0.28 -7.97
N GLU A 4 -15.84 -0.43 -7.32
CA GLU A 4 -17.04 0.37 -7.62
C GLU A 4 -16.83 1.86 -7.37
N ASP A 5 -16.10 2.22 -6.30
CA ASP A 5 -15.74 3.62 -6.02
C ASP A 5 -14.88 4.21 -7.16
N ILE A 6 -13.92 3.43 -7.67
CA ILE A 6 -13.04 3.83 -8.78
C ILE A 6 -13.86 4.03 -10.05
N GLU A 7 -14.70 3.06 -10.42
CA GLU A 7 -15.54 3.13 -11.63
C GLU A 7 -16.53 4.31 -11.56
N LYS A 8 -17.09 4.57 -10.38
CA LYS A 8 -17.99 5.72 -10.16
C LYS A 8 -17.24 7.04 -10.34
N ALA A 9 -16.06 7.19 -9.74
CA ALA A 9 -15.23 8.38 -9.88
C ALA A 9 -14.73 8.57 -11.33
N ALA A 10 -14.36 7.47 -12.00
CA ALA A 10 -13.99 7.48 -13.42
C ALA A 10 -15.17 7.92 -14.30
N GLY A 11 -16.38 7.47 -13.98
CA GLY A 11 -17.60 7.85 -14.68
C GLY A 11 -17.96 9.32 -14.51
N ASP A 12 -17.78 9.86 -13.32
CA ASP A 12 -17.95 11.28 -13.02
C ASP A 12 -16.91 12.14 -13.77
N TYR A 13 -15.63 11.78 -13.66
CA TYR A 13 -14.53 12.49 -14.35
C TYR A 13 -14.66 12.47 -15.88
N SER A 14 -15.00 11.33 -16.45
CA SER A 14 -15.11 11.17 -17.90
C SER A 14 -16.41 11.72 -18.50
N GLY A 15 -17.46 11.85 -17.68
CA GLY A 15 -18.82 12.13 -18.12
C GLY A 15 -19.60 10.90 -18.60
N SER A 16 -19.05 9.68 -18.48
CA SER A 16 -19.77 8.46 -18.90
C SER A 16 -21.03 8.21 -18.08
N ILE A 17 -21.07 8.69 -16.82
CA ILE A 17 -22.25 8.59 -15.95
C ILE A 17 -23.47 9.38 -16.49
N LEU A 18 -23.24 10.35 -17.39
CA LEU A 18 -24.28 11.12 -18.06
C LEU A 18 -24.87 10.41 -19.29
N GLY A 19 -24.46 9.15 -19.56
CA GLY A 19 -24.97 8.35 -20.67
C GLY A 19 -24.17 8.46 -21.97
N PHE A 20 -23.01 9.12 -21.97
CA PHE A 20 -22.15 9.26 -23.15
C PHE A 20 -21.25 8.03 -23.42
N THR A 21 -21.71 6.81 -23.11
CA THR A 21 -20.91 5.58 -23.20
C THR A 21 -20.52 5.18 -24.61
N ASP A 22 -21.26 5.63 -25.63
CA ASP A 22 -20.95 5.37 -27.04
C ASP A 22 -19.84 6.30 -27.58
N ASN A 23 -19.49 7.35 -26.82
CA ASN A 23 -18.42 8.25 -27.20
C ASN A 23 -17.06 7.64 -26.83
N LYS A 24 -16.27 7.28 -27.85
CA LYS A 24 -14.93 6.70 -27.68
C LYS A 24 -14.02 7.54 -26.77
N SER A 25 -14.02 8.87 -26.92
CA SER A 25 -13.17 9.75 -26.10
C SER A 25 -13.57 9.75 -24.63
N VAL A 26 -14.88 9.68 -24.34
CA VAL A 26 -15.39 9.55 -22.96
C VAL A 26 -14.93 8.24 -22.34
N MET A 27 -15.09 7.12 -23.05
CA MET A 27 -14.70 5.82 -22.52
C MET A 27 -13.18 5.63 -22.40
N GLU A 28 -12.38 6.27 -23.25
CA GLU A 28 -10.91 6.29 -23.10
C GLU A 28 -10.48 7.02 -21.84
N LYS A 29 -11.09 8.17 -21.52
CA LYS A 29 -10.82 8.91 -20.27
C LYS A 29 -11.25 8.11 -19.04
N HIS A 30 -12.41 7.45 -19.12
CA HIS A 30 -12.90 6.58 -18.05
C HIS A 30 -11.87 5.49 -17.72
N LYS A 31 -11.45 4.74 -18.75
CA LYS A 31 -10.46 3.66 -18.59
C LYS A 31 -9.13 4.19 -18.07
N ALA A 32 -8.63 5.30 -18.63
CA ALA A 32 -7.37 5.90 -18.21
C ALA A 32 -7.40 6.29 -16.72
N PHE A 33 -8.52 6.84 -16.23
CA PHE A 33 -8.69 7.14 -14.81
C PHE A 33 -8.68 5.86 -13.96
N ALA A 34 -9.51 4.87 -14.33
CA ALA A 34 -9.64 3.63 -13.58
C ALA A 34 -8.31 2.85 -13.52
N ASP A 35 -7.63 2.72 -14.66
CA ASP A 35 -6.32 2.08 -14.78
C ASP A 35 -5.26 2.85 -13.98
N GLY A 36 -5.27 4.19 -14.04
CA GLY A 36 -4.36 5.04 -13.26
C GLY A 36 -4.57 4.90 -11.75
N ALA A 37 -5.82 4.87 -11.29
CA ALA A 37 -6.15 4.65 -9.88
C ALA A 37 -5.72 3.26 -9.40
N GLN A 38 -5.98 2.23 -10.20
CA GLN A 38 -5.57 0.86 -9.91
C GLN A 38 -4.04 0.73 -9.85
N TRP A 39 -3.34 1.38 -10.78
CA TRP A 39 -1.88 1.46 -10.77
C TRP A 39 -1.35 2.15 -9.51
N ARG A 40 -1.94 3.28 -9.10
CA ARG A 40 -1.51 4.01 -7.90
C ARG A 40 -1.69 3.20 -6.61
N ILE A 41 -2.76 2.41 -6.51
CA ILE A 41 -3.00 1.53 -5.36
C ILE A 41 -2.03 0.35 -5.35
N ASN A 42 -1.79 -0.27 -6.51
CA ASN A 42 -0.99 -1.49 -6.57
C ASN A 42 0.52 -1.22 -6.53
N SER A 43 0.98 -0.07 -7.02
CA SER A 43 2.41 0.27 -7.13
C SER A 43 3.12 0.56 -5.81
N VAL A 44 2.38 0.77 -4.72
CA VAL A 44 2.97 1.10 -3.40
C VAL A 44 3.18 -0.12 -2.50
N TRP A 45 2.70 -1.29 -2.91
CA TRP A 45 2.89 -2.53 -2.17
C TRP A 45 4.12 -3.27 -2.68
N HIS A 46 4.94 -3.70 -1.73
CA HIS A 46 6.15 -4.47 -1.93
C HIS A 46 5.95 -5.89 -1.40
N ASP A 47 6.53 -6.86 -2.10
CA ASP A 47 6.60 -8.24 -1.63
C ASP A 47 7.61 -8.36 -0.47
N VAL A 48 7.47 -9.42 0.34
CA VAL A 48 8.32 -9.62 1.54
C VAL A 48 9.77 -9.97 1.23
N GLU A 49 10.07 -10.30 -0.02
CA GLU A 49 11.43 -10.45 -0.54
C GLU A 49 12.17 -9.11 -0.61
N GLU A 50 11.45 -8.00 -0.79
CA GLU A 50 12.00 -6.65 -0.71
C GLU A 50 11.93 -6.16 0.73
N LEU A 51 13.07 -5.92 1.37
CA LEU A 51 13.09 -5.45 2.75
C LEU A 51 12.93 -3.92 2.81
N PRO A 52 12.10 -3.41 3.73
CA PRO A 52 11.97 -1.98 3.95
C PRO A 52 13.28 -1.39 4.47
N LYS A 53 13.48 -0.10 4.22
CA LYS A 53 14.59 0.64 4.82
C LYS A 53 14.47 0.63 6.35
N GLN A 54 15.55 0.28 7.05
CA GLN A 54 15.60 0.25 8.50
C GLN A 54 15.13 1.57 9.14
N GLY A 55 14.34 1.48 10.19
CA GLY A 55 13.73 2.61 10.92
C GLY A 55 12.49 3.22 10.26
N SER A 56 12.07 2.72 9.09
CA SER A 56 10.88 3.23 8.40
C SER A 56 9.59 2.79 9.10
N LEU A 57 8.58 3.64 9.06
CA LEU A 57 7.21 3.26 9.41
C LEU A 57 6.54 2.62 8.19
N ILE A 58 6.07 1.39 8.34
CA ILE A 58 5.48 0.59 7.28
C ILE A 58 4.09 0.10 7.70
N ALA A 59 3.20 -0.06 6.72
CA ALA A 59 2.00 -0.86 6.84
C ALA A 59 2.31 -2.27 6.31
N VAL A 60 1.99 -3.30 7.09
CA VAL A 60 2.14 -4.71 6.70
C VAL A 60 0.77 -5.36 6.61
N PHE A 61 0.62 -6.33 5.71
CA PHE A 61 -0.61 -7.09 5.50
C PHE A 61 -0.33 -8.59 5.54
N ASP A 62 -1.04 -9.31 6.40
CA ASP A 62 -0.87 -10.76 6.64
C ASP A 62 -1.86 -11.63 5.84
N GLY A 63 -2.73 -11.01 5.04
CA GLY A 63 -3.83 -11.69 4.33
C GLY A 63 -5.20 -11.43 4.94
N ASN A 64 -5.26 -11.08 6.23
CA ASN A 64 -6.49 -10.80 6.95
C ASN A 64 -6.54 -9.33 7.38
N ASP A 65 -5.50 -8.88 8.09
CA ASP A 65 -5.44 -7.60 8.76
C ASP A 65 -4.23 -6.77 8.31
N MET A 66 -4.32 -5.47 8.55
CA MET A 66 -3.24 -4.52 8.31
C MET A 66 -2.68 -4.03 9.65
N HIS A 67 -1.37 -4.06 9.80
CA HIS A 67 -0.66 -3.60 11.00
C HIS A 67 0.35 -2.50 10.66
N LEU A 68 0.67 -1.65 11.64
CA LEU A 68 1.71 -0.64 11.53
C LEU A 68 2.95 -1.08 12.28
N TRP A 69 4.06 -1.22 11.56
CA TRP A 69 5.33 -1.63 12.13
C TRP A 69 6.40 -0.56 11.92
N ARG A 70 7.38 -0.55 12.81
CA ARG A 70 8.65 0.10 12.59
C ARG A 70 9.63 -0.97 12.09
N ALA A 71 10.22 -0.76 10.93
CA ALA A 71 11.14 -1.69 10.28
C ALA A 71 12.49 -1.73 11.00
N GLU A 72 12.53 -2.32 12.19
CA GLU A 72 13.72 -2.40 13.03
C GLU A 72 13.89 -3.82 13.53
N ASP A 73 15.14 -4.28 13.58
CA ASP A 73 15.48 -5.54 14.20
C ASP A 73 15.29 -5.43 15.72
N ILE A 74 14.74 -6.47 16.32
CA ILE A 74 14.46 -6.51 17.75
C ILE A 74 15.65 -7.18 18.44
N GLU A 75 16.39 -6.41 19.25
CA GLU A 75 17.43 -6.94 20.13
C GLU A 75 16.89 -7.09 21.55
N ASN A 76 16.76 -8.34 22.03
CA ASN A 76 16.42 -8.61 23.42
C ASN A 76 17.68 -8.86 24.25
N VAL A 77 17.83 -8.14 25.38
CA VAL A 77 18.85 -8.43 26.40
C VAL A 77 18.17 -9.15 27.56
N ILE A 78 18.49 -10.43 27.76
CA ILE A 78 17.95 -11.22 28.87
C ILE A 78 19.05 -11.40 29.93
N ASP A 79 18.78 -10.90 31.14
CA ASP A 79 19.44 -11.32 32.40
C ASP A 79 20.95 -11.03 32.53
N GLY A 80 21.42 -9.87 32.04
CA GLY A 80 22.81 -9.40 32.22
C GLY A 80 23.90 -10.26 31.56
N ARG A 81 23.52 -11.40 30.97
CA ARG A 81 24.34 -12.23 30.09
C ARG A 81 23.76 -12.08 28.70
N ILE A 82 24.54 -11.46 27.82
CA ILE A 82 24.15 -11.21 26.44
C ILE A 82 23.84 -12.56 25.76
N ARG A 83 22.56 -12.94 25.70
CA ARG A 83 21.97 -13.76 24.64
C ARG A 83 21.18 -12.79 23.77
N VAL A 84 21.86 -12.15 22.82
CA VAL A 84 21.14 -11.37 21.79
C VAL A 84 20.38 -12.38 20.95
N ILE A 85 19.08 -12.52 21.17
CA ILE A 85 18.19 -13.01 20.14
C ILE A 85 17.83 -11.76 19.35
N SER A 86 18.56 -11.51 18.27
CA SER A 86 18.22 -10.50 17.27
C SER A 86 17.18 -11.13 16.35
N ILE A 87 15.94 -10.66 16.40
CA ILE A 87 14.92 -11.05 15.42
C ILE A 87 14.93 -9.98 14.33
N THR A 88 15.24 -10.40 13.12
CA THR A 88 15.25 -9.51 11.96
C THR A 88 13.85 -9.20 11.46
N VAL A 89 13.66 -8.07 10.78
CA VAL A 89 12.38 -7.75 10.09
C VAL A 89 11.93 -8.89 9.17
N LYS A 90 12.88 -9.54 8.48
CA LYS A 90 12.62 -10.69 7.62
C LYS A 90 12.05 -11.89 8.38
N GLU A 91 12.60 -12.21 9.54
CA GLU A 91 12.08 -13.28 10.39
C GLU A 91 10.70 -12.92 10.94
N CYS A 92 10.46 -11.66 11.32
CA CYS A 92 9.12 -11.19 11.71
C CYS A 92 8.10 -11.36 10.59
N PHE A 93 8.46 -11.05 9.33
CA PHE A 93 7.57 -11.29 8.18
C PHE A 93 7.17 -12.76 8.06
N ILE A 94 8.12 -13.68 8.22
CA ILE A 94 7.86 -15.13 8.15
C ILE A 94 6.99 -15.59 9.33
N MET A 95 7.35 -15.20 10.55
CA MET A 95 6.67 -15.61 11.78
C MET A 95 5.22 -15.13 11.87
N GLN A 96 4.94 -13.94 11.31
CA GLN A 96 3.61 -13.33 11.32
C GLN A 96 2.88 -13.53 9.99
N HIS A 97 3.40 -14.36 9.09
CA HIS A 97 2.81 -14.63 7.78
C HIS A 97 2.49 -13.37 6.96
N ILE A 98 3.37 -12.37 7.03
CA ILE A 98 3.23 -11.14 6.24
C ILE A 98 3.35 -11.50 4.76
N ILE A 99 2.44 -10.96 3.96
CA ILE A 99 2.35 -11.19 2.51
C ILE A 99 2.95 -10.02 1.75
N LYS A 100 2.67 -8.79 2.19
CA LYS A 100 3.13 -7.56 1.54
C LYS A 100 3.23 -6.41 2.53
N TRP A 101 3.96 -5.38 2.16
CA TRP A 101 4.09 -4.17 2.96
C TRP A 101 4.14 -2.91 2.07
N ALA A 102 3.89 -1.75 2.66
CA ALA A 102 3.99 -0.46 1.99
C ALA A 102 4.55 0.59 2.97
N TYR A 103 5.29 1.58 2.46
CA TYR A 103 5.65 2.73 3.29
C TYR A 103 4.41 3.55 3.63
N VAL A 104 4.23 3.90 4.91
CA VAL A 104 3.06 4.69 5.33
C VAL A 104 3.00 6.04 4.61
N LYS A 105 4.15 6.68 4.37
CA LYS A 105 4.24 7.94 3.62
C LYS A 105 3.66 7.84 2.19
N ASP A 106 3.73 6.69 1.55
CA ASP A 106 3.29 6.49 0.17
C ASP A 106 1.79 6.12 0.10
N LEU A 107 1.19 5.77 1.24
CA LEU A 107 -0.26 5.59 1.41
C LEU A 107 -0.98 6.89 1.73
N MET A 108 -0.26 7.91 2.21
CA MET A 108 -0.83 9.21 2.51
C MET A 108 -1.09 10.00 1.22
N PRO A 109 -2.17 10.79 1.16
CA PRO A 109 -2.38 11.71 0.04
C PRO A 109 -1.23 12.72 -0.04
N ASN A 110 -0.87 13.12 -1.25
CA ASN A 110 0.13 14.17 -1.46
C ASN A 110 -0.37 15.47 -0.81
N MET A 111 0.46 16.05 0.06
CA MET A 111 0.11 17.28 0.80
C MET A 111 0.22 18.55 -0.04
N GLU A 112 0.60 18.45 -1.32
CA GLU A 112 0.76 19.58 -2.23
C GLU A 112 -0.58 20.19 -2.69
N GLU A 113 -1.69 19.48 -2.53
CA GLU A 113 -3.03 20.00 -2.81
C GLU A 113 -3.64 20.68 -1.57
N ARG A 114 -3.11 21.85 -1.23
CA ARG A 114 -3.85 22.89 -0.50
C ARG A 114 -3.65 24.21 -1.24
N LYS A 115 -4.48 24.47 -2.25
CA LYS A 115 -4.66 25.80 -2.83
C LYS A 115 -6.01 26.35 -2.41
#